data_AF-A0A7V5C4C6-F1
#
_entry.id   AF-A0A7V5C4C6-F1
#
_cell.length_a   1.000
_cell.length_b   1.000
_cell.length_c   1.000
_cell.angle_alpha   90.00
_cell.angle_beta   90.00
_cell.angle_gamma   90.00
#
_symmetry.space_group_name_H-M   'P 1'
#
loop_
_entity.id
_entity.type
_entity.pdbx_description
1 polymer ?
#
loop_
_entity_poly.entity_id
_entity_poly.type
_entity_poly.pdbx_seq_one_letter_code
_entity_poly.pdbx_strand_id
1 'polypeptide(L)'
;MNELLKKAIDKIRVLPDAEQNAMAALMLERLADGRQRDKTFGHPWISPLRSRPPEPPEVSEGEDLEATPENAERISRHIKALVEASCVPEARRIVSEIRPGVSEKLDYWKKVLAKPVARLAGPGSGGDMRKDMMWIENNADDYKGRWVALRNGVLLGNHESRVELRQILRQSGKLEKSFFVWIGNGGL
;
A
#
# COMPACT_ATOMS: atom_id res chain seq x y z
N MET A 1 10.31 -14.12 -30.55
CA MET A 1 8.92 -14.63 -30.50
C MET A 1 8.83 -15.82 -31.44
N ASN A 2 8.49 -17.00 -30.93
CA ASN A 2 8.67 -18.28 -31.61
C ASN A 2 7.68 -18.43 -32.79
N GLU A 3 8.15 -18.88 -33.97
CA GLU A 3 7.35 -19.01 -35.21
C GLU A 3 6.13 -19.93 -35.02
N LEU A 4 6.24 -20.93 -34.14
CA LEU A 4 5.12 -21.80 -33.76
C LEU A 4 3.98 -21.03 -33.10
N LEU A 5 4.29 -19.98 -32.34
CA LEU A 5 3.30 -19.17 -31.64
C LEU A 5 2.50 -18.30 -32.62
N LYS A 6 3.17 -17.71 -33.63
CA LYS A 6 2.50 -16.92 -34.68
C LYS A 6 1.53 -17.78 -35.49
N LYS A 7 1.97 -18.98 -35.89
CA LYS A 7 1.15 -19.90 -36.70
C LYS A 7 -0.09 -20.41 -35.94
N ALA A 8 -0.01 -20.53 -34.61
CA ALA A 8 -1.15 -20.87 -33.76
C ALA A 8 -2.16 -19.71 -33.67
N ILE A 9 -1.67 -18.47 -33.50
CA ILE A 9 -2.54 -17.28 -33.40
C ILE A 9 -3.29 -17.02 -34.71
N ASP A 10 -2.62 -17.16 -35.86
CA ASP A 10 -3.26 -16.95 -37.16
C ASP A 10 -4.30 -18.02 -37.48
N LYS A 11 -4.11 -19.27 -37.03
CA LYS A 11 -5.14 -20.32 -37.18
C LYS A 11 -6.41 -20.03 -36.38
N ILE A 12 -6.29 -19.41 -35.20
CA ILE A 12 -7.46 -19.10 -34.35
C ILE A 12 -8.29 -17.96 -34.96
N ARG A 13 -7.64 -16.99 -35.63
CA ARG A 13 -8.31 -15.85 -36.27
C ARG A 13 -9.18 -16.20 -37.48
N VAL A 14 -9.00 -17.40 -38.06
CA VAL A 14 -9.74 -17.85 -39.26
C VAL A 14 -11.03 -18.61 -38.89
N LEU A 15 -11.26 -18.89 -37.61
CA LEU A 15 -12.47 -19.59 -37.17
C LEU A 15 -13.68 -18.65 -37.11
N PRO A 16 -14.90 -19.11 -37.43
CA PRO A 16 -16.13 -18.34 -37.23
C PRO A 16 -16.31 -17.92 -35.77
N ASP A 17 -16.90 -16.74 -35.51
CA ASP A 17 -17.05 -16.17 -34.15
C ASP A 17 -17.71 -17.13 -33.14
N ALA A 18 -18.62 -18.00 -33.61
CA ALA A 18 -19.26 -19.02 -32.79
C ALA A 18 -18.27 -20.07 -32.25
N GLU A 19 -17.24 -20.43 -33.02
CA GLU A 19 -16.21 -21.39 -32.62
C GLU A 19 -15.10 -20.73 -31.78
N GLN A 20 -14.81 -19.45 -32.02
CA GLN A 20 -13.85 -18.70 -31.19
C GLN A 20 -14.31 -18.59 -29.73
N ASN A 21 -15.61 -18.33 -29.53
CA ASN A 21 -16.20 -18.26 -28.19
C ASN A 21 -16.23 -19.63 -27.50
N ALA A 22 -16.47 -20.72 -28.25
CA ALA A 22 -16.42 -22.08 -27.71
C ALA A 22 -14.99 -22.50 -27.32
N MET A 23 -13.97 -22.13 -28.10
CA MET A 23 -12.58 -22.39 -27.76
C MET A 23 -12.09 -21.56 -26.56
N ALA A 24 -12.52 -20.30 -26.45
CA ALA A 24 -12.22 -19.46 -25.29
C ALA A 24 -12.84 -20.02 -24.00
N ALA A 25 -14.08 -20.53 -24.08
CA ALA A 25 -14.74 -21.20 -22.96
C ALA A 25 -14.02 -22.48 -22.53
N LEU A 26 -13.58 -23.33 -23.48
CA LEU A 26 -12.81 -24.54 -23.19
C LEU A 26 -11.42 -24.25 -22.59
N MET A 27 -10.77 -23.14 -22.97
CA MET A 27 -9.49 -22.74 -22.36
C MET A 27 -9.67 -22.22 -20.93
N LEU A 28 -10.79 -21.57 -20.61
CA LEU A 28 -11.07 -21.08 -19.26
C LEU A 28 -11.45 -22.19 -18.28
N GLU A 29 -12.20 -23.21 -18.71
CA GLU A 29 -12.50 -24.37 -17.85
C GLU A 29 -11.23 -25.18 -17.51
N ARG A 30 -10.28 -25.30 -18.44
CA ARG A 30 -9.05 -26.06 -18.22
C ARG A 30 -8.05 -25.39 -17.26
N LEU A 31 -8.25 -24.11 -16.92
CA LEU A 31 -7.42 -23.37 -15.97
C LEU A 31 -7.98 -23.38 -14.53
N ALA A 32 -9.21 -23.84 -14.32
CA ALA A 32 -9.84 -23.80 -13.00
C ALA A 32 -9.41 -24.95 -12.06
N ASP A 33 -8.88 -26.06 -12.59
CA ASP A 33 -8.59 -27.28 -11.81
C ASP A 33 -7.11 -27.47 -11.40
N GLY A 34 -6.29 -26.43 -11.53
CA GLY A 34 -4.86 -26.48 -11.25
C GLY A 34 -4.45 -25.93 -9.88
N ARG A 35 -5.19 -26.17 -8.79
CA ARG A 35 -4.76 -25.80 -7.43
C ARG A 35 -4.25 -27.01 -6.63
N GLN A 36 -3.33 -27.75 -7.23
CA GLN A 36 -2.54 -28.74 -6.52
C GLN A 36 -1.37 -28.03 -5.83
N ARG A 37 -1.34 -28.14 -4.49
CA ARG A 37 -0.28 -27.62 -3.64
C ARG A 37 0.99 -28.44 -3.86
N ASP A 38 1.95 -27.92 -4.61
CA ASP A 38 3.34 -28.38 -4.50
C ASP A 38 4.08 -27.54 -3.46
N LYS A 39 4.15 -28.13 -2.27
CA LYS A 39 5.29 -27.96 -1.36
C LYS A 39 6.53 -28.49 -2.09
N THR A 40 7.68 -27.89 -1.79
CA THR A 40 9.06 -28.28 -2.20
C THR A 40 9.58 -27.69 -3.50
N PHE A 41 10.16 -26.49 -3.41
CA PHE A 41 11.42 -26.19 -4.10
C PHE A 41 12.38 -25.54 -3.11
N GLY A 42 13.23 -26.38 -2.53
CA GLY A 42 14.51 -25.93 -2.02
C GLY A 42 15.42 -25.66 -3.21
N HIS A 43 15.83 -24.41 -3.39
CA HIS A 43 17.04 -24.08 -4.11
C HIS A 43 17.96 -23.26 -3.20
N PRO A 44 19.27 -23.53 -3.24
CA PRO A 44 20.25 -23.01 -2.30
C PRO A 44 20.61 -21.59 -2.69
N TRP A 45 20.04 -20.61 -2.01
CA TRP A 45 20.53 -19.25 -2.07
C TRP A 45 21.80 -19.18 -1.25
N ILE A 46 22.94 -19.16 -1.95
CA ILE A 46 24.21 -18.65 -1.43
C ILE A 46 23.91 -17.24 -0.90
N SER A 47 23.71 -17.15 0.40
CA SER A 47 23.50 -15.88 1.08
C SER A 47 24.86 -15.19 1.19
N PRO A 48 25.04 -13.97 0.64
CA PRO A 48 26.22 -13.19 0.96
C PRO A 48 26.21 -12.94 2.46
N LEU A 49 27.38 -13.16 3.09
CA LEU A 49 27.69 -12.99 4.51
C LEU A 49 26.77 -11.96 5.17
N ARG A 50 25.66 -12.45 5.74
CA ARG A 50 24.76 -11.64 6.55
C ARG A 50 25.56 -11.36 7.81
N SER A 51 26.02 -10.13 7.97
CA SER A 51 26.56 -9.63 9.22
C SER A 51 25.67 -10.15 10.34
N ARG A 52 26.23 -10.96 11.22
CA ARG A 52 25.57 -11.49 12.41
C ARG A 52 24.82 -10.32 13.05
N PRO A 53 23.48 -10.38 13.20
CA PRO A 53 22.76 -9.36 13.94
C PRO A 53 23.50 -9.17 15.28
N PRO A 54 23.70 -7.93 15.74
CA PRO A 54 24.32 -7.70 17.05
C PRO A 54 23.57 -8.56 18.04
N GLU A 55 24.31 -9.39 18.79
CA GLU A 55 23.70 -10.22 19.82
C GLU A 55 22.84 -9.28 20.69
N PRO A 56 21.57 -9.63 20.93
CA PRO A 56 20.74 -8.86 21.82
C PRO A 56 21.51 -8.75 23.15
N PRO A 57 21.57 -7.56 23.76
CA PRO A 57 22.25 -7.40 25.04
C PRO A 57 21.73 -8.48 25.98
N GLU A 58 22.64 -9.24 26.60
CA GLU A 58 22.30 -10.28 27.58
C GLU A 58 21.43 -9.64 28.66
N VAL A 59 20.13 -9.87 28.55
CA VAL A 59 19.15 -9.36 29.50
C VAL A 59 19.23 -10.32 30.68
N SER A 60 19.89 -9.91 31.77
CA SER A 60 19.86 -10.64 33.03
C SER A 60 18.42 -10.96 33.40
N GLU A 61 18.06 -12.23 33.27
CA GLU A 61 16.76 -12.78 33.64
C GLU A 61 16.61 -12.63 35.17
N GLY A 62 15.60 -11.86 35.62
CA GLY A 62 15.14 -11.90 37.00
C GLY A 62 14.91 -10.57 37.71
N GLU A 63 15.01 -9.42 37.05
CA GLU A 63 14.51 -8.18 37.65
C GLU A 63 13.05 -7.99 37.30
N ASP A 64 12.19 -8.15 38.31
CA ASP A 64 10.76 -7.85 38.23
C ASP A 64 10.57 -6.40 37.75
N LEU A 65 10.29 -6.24 36.47
CA LEU A 65 9.94 -4.96 35.85
C LEU A 65 8.50 -4.61 36.24
N GLU A 66 8.22 -4.49 37.54
CA GLU A 66 6.97 -3.91 37.98
C GLU A 66 6.90 -2.47 37.46
N ALA A 67 5.83 -2.20 36.72
CA ALA A 67 5.52 -0.90 36.15
C ALA A 67 5.05 0.07 37.24
N THR A 68 5.99 0.48 38.09
CA THR A 68 5.83 1.54 39.08
C THR A 68 6.32 2.88 38.50
N PRO A 69 5.86 4.02 39.03
CA PRO A 69 6.35 5.34 38.60
C PRO A 69 7.87 5.50 38.75
N GLU A 70 8.45 4.88 39.78
CA GLU A 70 9.88 4.91 40.08
C GLU A 70 10.71 4.16 39.01
N ASN A 71 10.16 3.08 38.45
CA ASN A 71 10.82 2.30 37.41
C ASN A 71 10.51 2.78 35.98
N ALA A 72 9.61 3.76 35.81
CA ALA A 72 9.12 4.17 34.50
C ALA A 72 10.22 4.67 33.55
N GLU A 73 11.24 5.34 34.08
CA GLU A 73 12.37 5.82 33.26
C GLU A 73 13.24 4.67 32.75
N ARG A 74 13.50 3.68 33.60
CA ARG A 74 14.27 2.49 33.27
C ARG A 74 13.55 1.67 32.19
N ILE A 75 12.25 1.44 32.38
CA ILE A 75 11.40 0.74 31.41
C ILE A 75 11.36 1.50 30.08
N SER A 76 11.19 2.82 30.11
CA SER A 76 11.20 3.66 28.90
C SER A 76 12.53 3.58 28.14
N ARG A 77 13.66 3.54 28.86
CA ARG A 77 15.00 3.40 28.25
C ARG A 77 15.17 2.03 27.61
N HIS A 78 14.67 0.97 28.25
CA HIS A 78 14.70 -0.38 27.71
C HIS A 78 13.83 -0.52 26.44
N ILE A 79 12.61 0.02 26.45
CA ILE A 79 11.74 0.09 25.26
C ILE A 79 12.44 0.82 24.11
N LYS A 80 13.09 1.96 24.40
CA LYS A 80 13.84 2.71 23.40
C LYS A 80 14.95 1.86 22.77
N ALA A 81 15.75 1.17 23.59
CA ALA A 81 16.82 0.30 23.11
C ALA A 81 16.28 -0.84 22.21
N LEU A 82 15.15 -1.44 22.58
CA LEU A 82 14.49 -2.46 21.73
C LEU A 82 14.03 -1.89 20.39
N VAL A 83 13.51 -0.66 20.36
CA VAL A 83 13.10 0.00 19.12
C VAL A 83 14.31 0.34 18.24
N GLU A 84 15.39 0.87 18.82
CA GLU A 84 16.64 1.17 18.10
C GLU A 84 17.30 -0.10 17.54
N ALA A 85 17.19 -1.22 18.25
CA ALA A 85 17.63 -2.55 17.79
C ALA A 85 16.66 -3.22 16.79
N SER A 86 15.60 -2.54 16.35
CA SER A 86 14.55 -3.09 15.48
C SER A 86 13.77 -4.29 16.06
N CYS A 87 13.83 -4.50 17.38
CA CYS A 87 13.08 -5.51 18.13
C CYS A 87 11.67 -5.00 18.52
N VAL A 88 10.94 -4.44 17.55
CA VAL A 88 9.62 -3.82 17.77
C VAL A 88 8.56 -4.78 18.36
N PRO A 89 8.51 -6.08 18.01
CA PRO A 89 7.54 -7.00 18.62
C PRO A 89 7.71 -7.13 20.14
N GLU A 90 8.95 -7.16 20.61
CA GLU A 90 9.27 -7.28 22.03
C GLU A 90 8.92 -5.98 22.78
N ALA A 91 9.29 -4.84 22.21
CA ALA A 91 8.91 -3.53 22.73
C ALA A 91 7.37 -3.39 22.88
N ARG A 92 6.61 -3.92 21.91
CA ARG A 92 5.13 -3.95 21.97
C ARG A 92 4.61 -4.86 23.07
N ARG A 93 5.23 -6.02 23.30
CA ARG A 93 4.86 -6.95 24.37
C ARG A 93 4.96 -6.25 25.72
N ILE A 94 6.12 -5.69 26.03
CA ILE A 94 6.38 -4.97 27.29
C ILE A 94 5.35 -3.84 27.49
N VAL A 95 5.13 -3.01 26.47
CA VAL A 95 4.20 -1.87 26.57
C VAL A 95 2.74 -2.29 26.71
N SER A 96 2.37 -3.49 26.26
CA SER A 96 1.01 -4.02 26.40
C SER A 96 0.66 -4.43 27.84
N GLU A 97 1.67 -4.81 28.63
CA GLU A 97 1.52 -5.24 30.03
C GLU A 97 1.44 -4.05 31.00
N ILE A 98 1.90 -2.86 30.57
CA ILE A 98 1.90 -1.64 31.37
C ILE A 98 0.48 -1.06 31.47
N ARG A 99 0.02 -0.84 32.71
CA ARG A 99 -1.24 -0.13 32.98
C ARG A 99 -1.14 1.34 32.54
N PRO A 100 -2.19 1.91 31.94
CA PRO A 100 -2.19 3.33 31.59
C PRO A 100 -2.09 4.20 32.84
N GLY A 101 -1.46 5.38 32.73
CA GLY A 101 -1.37 6.35 33.83
C GLY A 101 -0.26 6.08 34.86
N VAL A 102 0.61 5.10 34.63
CA VAL A 102 1.82 4.88 35.46
C VAL A 102 2.84 6.02 35.27
N SER A 103 3.00 6.49 34.04
CA SER A 103 3.88 7.61 33.69
C SER A 103 3.56 8.12 32.28
N GLU A 104 3.62 9.44 32.08
CA GLU A 104 3.40 10.08 30.78
C GLU A 104 4.35 9.54 29.69
N LYS A 105 5.60 9.19 30.05
CA LYS A 105 6.58 8.62 29.11
C LYS A 105 6.16 7.24 28.62
N LEU A 106 5.59 6.40 29.50
CA LEU A 106 5.13 5.06 29.14
C LEU A 106 3.84 5.13 28.31
N ASP A 107 2.95 6.06 28.64
CA ASP A 107 1.73 6.32 27.85
C ASP A 107 2.08 6.81 26.44
N TYR A 108 3.13 7.64 26.30
CA TYR A 108 3.70 8.02 25.00
C TYR A 108 4.15 6.79 24.20
N TRP A 109 4.94 5.89 24.81
CA TRP A 109 5.38 4.66 24.14
C TRP A 109 4.20 3.76 23.74
N LYS A 110 3.16 3.67 24.58
CA LYS A 110 1.92 2.94 24.28
C LYS A 110 1.19 3.48 23.05
N LYS A 111 1.17 4.81 22.89
CA LYS A 111 0.62 5.46 21.70
C LYS A 111 1.46 5.21 20.45
N VAL A 112 2.78 5.35 20.55
CA VAL A 112 3.70 5.19 19.40
C VAL A 112 3.74 3.74 18.91
N LEU A 113 3.79 2.79 19.82
CA LEU A 113 3.91 1.36 19.50
C LEU A 113 2.56 0.67 19.27
N ALA A 114 1.45 1.40 19.39
CA ALA A 114 0.12 0.89 19.10
C ALA A 114 0.07 0.22 17.71
N LYS A 115 -0.74 -0.83 17.60
CA LYS A 115 -0.95 -1.50 16.31
C LYS A 115 -1.52 -0.49 15.31
N PRO A 116 -0.94 -0.33 14.11
CA PRO A 116 -1.50 0.56 13.11
C PRO A 116 -2.89 0.06 12.75
N VAL A 117 -3.90 0.89 12.99
CA VAL A 117 -5.27 0.62 12.58
C VAL A 117 -5.45 1.24 11.21
N ALA A 118 -5.44 0.40 10.17
CA ALA A 118 -5.88 0.82 8.86
C ALA A 118 -7.39 1.12 8.95
N ARG A 119 -7.75 2.40 8.96
CA ARG A 119 -9.14 2.79 8.78
C ARG A 119 -9.43 2.67 7.29
N LEU A 120 -10.31 1.74 6.93
CA LEU A 120 -10.96 1.79 5.62
C LEU A 120 -11.64 3.15 5.55
N ALA A 121 -11.10 4.05 4.73
CA ALA A 121 -11.84 5.24 4.34
C ALA A 121 -13.17 4.73 3.78
N GLY A 122 -14.30 5.26 4.28
CA GLY A 122 -15.62 4.94 3.71
C GLY A 122 -15.58 5.07 2.19
N PRO A 123 -16.42 4.31 1.45
CA PRO A 123 -16.29 4.10 0.01
C PRO A 123 -15.87 5.40 -0.67
N GLY A 124 -14.57 5.47 -0.98
CA GLY A 124 -13.95 6.72 -1.38
C GLY A 124 -14.72 7.21 -2.58
N SER A 125 -15.28 8.43 -2.49
CA SER A 125 -15.69 9.28 -3.61
C SER A 125 -15.78 8.48 -4.90
N GLY A 126 -16.91 7.78 -5.10
CA GLY A 126 -17.12 6.77 -6.15
C GLY A 126 -17.04 7.34 -7.57
N GLY A 127 -15.84 7.76 -7.94
CA GLY A 127 -15.37 8.02 -9.27
C GLY A 127 -14.61 6.77 -9.72
N ASP A 128 -14.89 6.31 -10.92
CA ASP A 128 -14.11 5.27 -11.58
C ASP A 128 -12.69 5.82 -11.81
N MET A 129 -11.80 5.61 -10.85
CA MET A 129 -10.43 6.11 -10.86
C MET A 129 -9.68 5.68 -12.13
N ARG A 130 -10.07 4.55 -12.73
CA ARG A 130 -9.54 4.11 -14.02
C ARG A 130 -9.88 5.09 -15.15
N LYS A 131 -11.10 5.65 -15.17
CA LYS A 131 -11.50 6.66 -16.14
C LYS A 131 -10.77 7.98 -15.92
N ASP A 132 -10.61 8.40 -14.67
CA ASP A 132 -9.83 9.60 -14.34
C ASP A 132 -8.37 9.43 -14.79
N MET A 133 -7.77 8.25 -14.58
CA MET A 133 -6.41 7.94 -15.02
C MET A 133 -6.28 7.94 -16.54
N MET A 134 -7.19 7.27 -17.27
CA MET A 134 -7.20 7.28 -18.74
C MET A 134 -7.34 8.70 -19.30
N TRP A 135 -8.11 9.57 -18.64
CA TRP A 135 -8.20 10.97 -19.05
C TRP A 135 -6.85 11.67 -18.89
N ILE A 136 -6.15 11.46 -17.77
CA ILE A 136 -4.83 12.06 -17.53
C ILE A 136 -3.83 11.59 -18.57
N GLU A 137 -3.75 10.28 -18.84
CA GLU A 137 -2.83 9.71 -19.83
C GLU A 137 -3.02 10.33 -21.23
N ASN A 138 -4.26 10.59 -21.63
CA ASN A 138 -4.58 11.12 -22.95
C ASN A 138 -4.47 12.66 -23.06
N ASN A 139 -4.48 13.39 -21.93
CA ASN A 139 -4.60 14.85 -21.95
C ASN A 139 -3.50 15.57 -21.14
N ALA A 140 -2.64 14.87 -20.41
CA ALA A 140 -1.67 15.48 -19.49
C ALA A 140 -0.79 16.54 -20.16
N ASP A 141 -0.41 16.33 -21.41
CA ASP A 141 0.45 17.26 -22.14
C ASP A 141 -0.14 18.68 -22.26
N ASP A 142 -1.46 18.79 -22.42
CA ASP A 142 -2.17 20.07 -22.55
C ASP A 142 -2.36 20.80 -21.22
N TYR A 143 -2.20 20.11 -20.10
CA TYR A 143 -2.45 20.64 -18.75
C TYR A 143 -1.19 20.71 -17.88
N LYS A 144 0.00 20.61 -18.48
CA LYS A 144 1.28 20.76 -17.76
C LYS A 144 1.33 22.05 -16.94
N GLY A 145 1.79 21.92 -15.70
CA GLY A 145 1.92 23.04 -14.78
C GLY A 145 0.59 23.50 -14.19
N ARG A 146 -0.46 22.68 -14.24
CA ARG A 146 -1.78 23.02 -13.70
C ARG A 146 -2.31 21.91 -12.80
N TRP A 147 -3.12 22.33 -11.83
CA TRP A 147 -4.05 21.45 -11.14
C TRP A 147 -5.23 21.17 -12.05
N VAL A 148 -5.63 19.90 -12.11
CA VAL A 148 -6.78 19.41 -12.85
C VAL A 148 -7.72 18.75 -11.86
N ALA A 149 -9.02 19.02 -12.00
CA ALA A 149 -10.07 18.37 -11.24
C ALA A 149 -10.91 17.47 -12.15
N LEU A 150 -11.03 16.21 -11.80
CA LEU A 150 -11.69 15.18 -12.58
C LEU A 150 -12.81 14.52 -11.79
N ARG A 151 -13.79 13.96 -12.51
CA ARG A 151 -14.79 13.05 -11.97
C ARG A 151 -15.27 12.09 -13.03
N ASN A 152 -15.00 10.80 -12.86
CA ASN A 152 -15.42 9.75 -13.79
C ASN A 152 -14.91 9.94 -15.24
N GLY A 153 -13.68 10.41 -15.41
CA GLY A 153 -13.06 10.69 -16.70
C GLY A 153 -13.49 12.02 -17.33
N VAL A 154 -14.15 12.89 -16.57
CA VAL A 154 -14.61 14.20 -17.05
C VAL A 154 -13.85 15.32 -16.35
N LEU A 155 -13.26 16.21 -17.14
CA LEU A 155 -12.67 17.46 -16.66
C LEU A 155 -13.74 18.37 -16.07
N LEU A 156 -13.63 18.64 -14.78
CA LEU A 156 -14.47 19.61 -14.08
C LEU A 156 -13.87 21.02 -14.13
N GLY A 157 -12.54 21.13 -14.19
CA GLY A 157 -11.82 22.39 -14.31
C GLY A 157 -10.30 22.20 -14.16
N ASN A 158 -9.54 23.23 -14.52
CA ASN A 158 -8.10 23.30 -14.29
C ASN A 158 -7.69 24.70 -13.83
N HIS A 159 -6.59 24.80 -13.07
CA HIS A 159 -6.05 26.06 -12.60
C HIS A 159 -4.59 25.89 -12.13
N GLU A 160 -3.77 26.94 -12.17
CA GLU A 160 -2.39 26.90 -11.65
C GLU A 160 -2.36 26.77 -10.10
N SER A 161 -3.35 27.38 -9.44
CA SER A 161 -3.57 27.31 -7.99
C SER A 161 -4.68 26.31 -7.62
N ARG A 162 -4.33 25.31 -6.79
CA ARG A 162 -5.29 24.34 -6.25
C ARG A 162 -6.40 24.99 -5.43
N VAL A 163 -6.06 26.05 -4.69
CA VAL A 163 -7.00 26.76 -3.81
C VAL A 163 -8.10 27.41 -4.65
N GLU A 164 -7.70 28.09 -5.72
CA GLU A 164 -8.63 28.74 -6.64
C GLU A 164 -9.49 27.73 -7.39
N LEU A 165 -8.90 26.64 -7.90
CA LEU A 165 -9.68 25.56 -8.53
C LEU A 165 -10.75 25.00 -7.59
N ARG A 166 -10.40 24.79 -6.32
CA ARG A 166 -11.33 24.30 -5.31
C ARG A 166 -12.45 25.32 -5.06
N GLN A 167 -12.12 26.61 -5.00
CA GLN A 167 -13.11 27.68 -4.81
C GLN A 167 -14.08 27.75 -5.99
N ILE A 168 -13.57 27.69 -7.22
CA ILE A 168 -14.36 27.66 -8.46
C ILE A 168 -15.35 26.48 -8.43
N LEU A 169 -14.87 25.28 -8.11
CA LEU A 169 -15.72 24.09 -8.05
C LEU A 169 -16.72 24.11 -6.90
N ARG A 170 -16.39 24.76 -5.79
CA ARG A 170 -17.31 24.97 -4.68
C ARG A 170 -18.45 25.89 -5.09
N GLN A 171 -18.13 27.01 -5.75
CA GLN A 171 -19.11 27.97 -6.25
C GLN A 171 -20.01 27.35 -7.31
N SER A 172 -19.49 26.43 -8.13
CA SER A 172 -20.27 25.75 -9.16
C SER A 172 -20.99 24.48 -8.68
N GLY A 173 -20.93 24.13 -7.38
CA GLY A 173 -21.53 22.90 -6.84
C GLY A 173 -20.93 21.60 -7.38
N LYS A 174 -19.72 21.63 -7.94
CA LYS A 174 -19.03 20.48 -8.56
C LYS A 174 -17.90 19.90 -7.69
N LEU A 175 -17.76 20.40 -6.45
CA LEU A 175 -16.69 19.98 -5.55
C LEU A 175 -16.87 18.55 -5.02
N GLU A 176 -18.11 18.05 -4.94
CA GLU A 176 -18.34 16.71 -4.41
C GLU A 176 -17.82 15.63 -5.34
N LYS A 177 -17.01 14.74 -4.76
CA LYS A 177 -16.39 13.59 -5.41
C LYS A 177 -15.46 13.96 -6.57
N SER A 178 -14.90 15.17 -6.57
CA SER A 178 -13.88 15.57 -7.53
C SER A 178 -12.49 15.11 -7.05
N PHE A 179 -11.75 14.45 -7.94
CA PHE A 179 -10.35 14.09 -7.76
C PHE A 179 -9.45 15.21 -8.27
N PHE A 180 -8.44 15.63 -7.50
CA PHE A 180 -7.51 16.69 -7.88
C PHE A 180 -6.12 16.13 -8.10
N VAL A 181 -5.51 16.44 -9.24
CA VAL A 181 -4.16 16.01 -9.60
C VAL A 181 -3.34 17.19 -10.11
N TRP A 182 -2.06 17.24 -9.76
CA TRP A 182 -1.10 18.17 -10.34
C TRP A 182 -0.43 17.51 -11.53
N ILE A 183 -0.43 18.18 -12.68
CA ILE A 183 0.28 17.71 -13.85
C ILE A 183 1.66 18.37 -13.89
N GLY A 184 2.70 17.57 -13.65
CA GLY A 184 4.07 18.06 -13.64
C GLY A 184 4.53 18.57 -15.01
N ASN A 185 5.54 19.43 -15.02
CA ASN A 185 6.18 19.92 -16.26
C ASN A 185 7.19 18.92 -16.86
N GLY A 186 7.43 17.79 -16.20
CA GLY A 186 8.32 16.76 -16.72
C GLY A 186 7.67 16.04 -17.89
N GLY A 187 8.28 16.11 -19.08
CA GLY A 187 7.98 15.16 -20.15
C GLY A 187 8.28 13.75 -19.64
N LEU A 188 7.31 12.84 -19.77
CA LEU A 188 7.53 11.41 -19.61
C LEU A 188 8.48 10.89 -20.69
#